data_AF-D5ET55-F1
#
_entry.id   AF-D5ET55-F1
#
_cell.length_a   1.000
_cell.length_b   1.000
_cell.length_c   1.000
_cell.angle_alpha   90.00
_cell.angle_beta   90.00
_cell.angle_gamma   90.00
#
_symmetry.space_group_name_H-M   'P 1'
#
loop_
_entity.id
_entity.type
_entity.pdbx_description
1 polymer ?
#
loop_
_entity_poly.entity_id
_entity_poly.type
_entity_poly.pdbx_seq_one_letter_code
_entity_poly.pdbx_strand_id
1 'polypeptide(L)'
;MFAACVPTLPSFGESPKENEKKTKRLIFYFSATGNSLYIARQLGGDEATLLSISQEIHNEHPDYEAEEIGFVCPVYCFIPPAIVQDFIARSSFKADYFFTVGTYGAHSTIFPEFVDDLAKKHGFQMNYISTIQMVDTYLPYFDMERELADPKLQRIPERVATVLASINNRENYIQEVTEQDRMICDGYYRMSGRDRQRPTMTRSEKIVFATDDCIGCGVCTSVCPHGSWKVIDGHSVANGVCENCLACVHNCPKKAISIIPTPPEPEEANRNARYRNPNVSLADLIKANSQQ
;
A
#
# COMPACT_ATOMS: atom_id res chain seq x y z
N MET A 1 71.76 -20.19 -30.14
CA MET A 1 70.61 -19.57 -30.83
C MET A 1 69.39 -20.44 -30.54
N PHE A 2 68.34 -20.09 -29.82
CA PHE A 2 67.94 -18.92 -29.03
C PHE A 2 67.16 -19.49 -27.83
N ALA A 3 67.46 -19.04 -26.60
CA ALA A 3 66.62 -19.30 -25.45
C ALA A 3 65.39 -18.37 -25.55
N ALA A 4 64.19 -18.94 -25.65
CA ALA A 4 62.96 -18.17 -25.65
C ALA A 4 62.55 -17.87 -24.20
N CYS A 5 62.71 -16.61 -23.79
CA CYS A 5 62.08 -16.04 -22.61
C CYS A 5 60.56 -16.14 -22.74
N VAL A 6 59.90 -16.86 -21.83
CA VAL A 6 58.45 -16.74 -21.61
C VAL A 6 58.24 -15.58 -20.64
N PRO A 7 57.52 -14.50 -21.00
CA PRO A 7 57.18 -13.47 -20.04
C PRO A 7 56.06 -13.99 -19.12
N THR A 8 56.34 -14.01 -17.82
CA THR A 8 55.33 -14.20 -16.77
C THR A 8 54.35 -13.02 -16.80
N LEU A 9 53.07 -13.30 -17.01
CA LEU A 9 52.00 -12.33 -16.86
C LEU A 9 51.95 -11.84 -15.39
N PRO A 10 51.77 -10.52 -15.13
CA PRO A 10 51.57 -10.06 -13.78
C PRO A 10 50.24 -10.56 -13.24
N SER A 11 50.25 -11.02 -11.98
CA SER A 11 49.05 -11.32 -11.21
C SER A 11 48.16 -10.08 -11.15
N PHE A 12 46.95 -10.17 -11.69
CA PHE A 12 45.92 -9.17 -11.42
C PHE A 12 45.60 -9.21 -9.93
N GLY A 13 46.04 -8.16 -9.22
CA GLY A 13 45.65 -7.92 -7.85
C GLY A 13 44.14 -7.78 -7.75
N GLU A 14 43.57 -8.35 -6.69
CA GLU A 14 42.19 -8.12 -6.30
C GLU A 14 41.96 -6.60 -6.17
N SER A 15 41.09 -6.07 -7.02
CA SER A 15 40.57 -4.72 -6.85
C SER A 15 39.75 -4.66 -5.55
N PRO A 16 39.92 -3.65 -4.69
CA PRO A 16 39.05 -3.47 -3.54
C PRO A 16 37.61 -3.34 -4.03
N LYS A 17 36.71 -4.16 -3.48
CA LYS A 17 35.27 -4.00 -3.69
C LYS A 17 34.93 -2.55 -3.36
N GLU A 18 34.46 -1.80 -4.35
CA GLU A 18 33.81 -0.51 -4.11
C GLU A 18 32.80 -0.72 -2.97
N ASN A 19 32.86 0.14 -1.95
CA ASN A 19 31.83 0.22 -0.94
C ASN A 19 30.52 0.55 -1.67
N GLU A 20 29.75 -0.48 -2.03
CA GLU A 20 28.35 -0.31 -2.40
C GLU A 20 27.70 0.44 -1.24
N LYS A 21 27.35 1.69 -1.51
CA LYS A 21 26.72 2.58 -0.54
C LYS A 21 25.38 1.95 -0.21
N LYS A 22 25.30 1.25 0.93
CA LYS A 22 24.09 0.60 1.42
C LYS A 22 22.93 1.60 1.31
N THR A 23 21.85 1.22 0.64
CA THR A 23 20.68 2.08 0.51
C THR A 23 20.19 2.44 1.91
N LYS A 24 20.12 3.75 2.20
CA LYS A 24 19.80 4.24 3.55
C LYS A 24 18.39 3.84 3.98
N ARG A 25 17.39 4.06 3.11
CA ARG A 25 15.99 3.76 3.44
C ARG A 25 15.25 3.17 2.24
N LEU A 26 14.66 1.99 2.42
CA LEU A 26 13.66 1.42 1.51
C LEU A 26 12.28 1.61 2.12
N ILE A 27 11.31 2.06 1.31
CA ILE A 27 9.91 2.14 1.74
C ILE A 27 9.04 1.39 0.74
N PHE A 28 8.45 0.30 1.20
CA PHE A 28 7.42 -0.43 0.49
C PHE A 28 6.07 0.22 0.74
N TYR A 29 5.30 0.46 -0.33
CA TYR A 29 3.98 1.06 -0.19
C TYR A 29 2.93 0.39 -1.05
N PHE A 30 1.68 0.41 -0.58
CA PHE A 30 0.50 0.04 -1.36
C PHE A 30 -0.50 1.19 -1.34
N SER A 31 -1.03 1.60 -2.49
CA SER A 31 -1.97 2.74 -2.54
C SER A 31 -3.00 2.65 -3.67
N ALA A 32 -4.29 2.72 -3.30
CA ALA A 32 -5.40 2.74 -4.25
C ALA A 32 -5.80 4.18 -4.67
N THR A 33 -5.80 5.10 -3.72
CA THR A 33 -6.30 6.48 -3.87
C THR A 33 -5.21 7.54 -3.61
N GLY A 34 -3.98 7.11 -3.33
CA GLY A 34 -2.82 8.00 -3.19
C GLY A 34 -2.49 8.42 -1.75
N ASN A 35 -3.32 8.10 -0.75
CA ASN A 35 -3.02 8.46 0.65
C ASN A 35 -1.68 7.87 1.11
N SER A 36 -1.53 6.55 1.01
CA SER A 36 -0.31 5.86 1.44
C SER A 36 0.90 6.22 0.57
N LEU A 37 0.73 6.47 -0.75
CA LEU A 37 1.81 6.96 -1.60
C LEU A 37 2.26 8.37 -1.20
N TYR A 38 1.33 9.26 -0.87
CA TYR A 38 1.67 10.59 -0.34
C TYR A 38 2.49 10.46 0.93
N ILE A 39 2.06 9.62 1.89
CA ILE A 39 2.81 9.38 3.12
C ILE A 39 4.19 8.79 2.84
N ALA A 40 4.30 7.77 1.97
CA ALA A 40 5.58 7.18 1.60
C ALA A 40 6.57 8.23 1.03
N ARG A 41 6.09 9.16 0.18
CA ARG A 41 6.88 10.29 -0.33
C ARG A 41 7.36 11.22 0.78
N GLN A 42 6.48 11.57 1.72
CA GLN A 42 6.84 12.45 2.84
C GLN A 42 7.87 11.79 3.78
N LEU A 43 7.74 10.49 4.02
CA LEU A 43 8.67 9.74 4.87
C LEU A 43 10.00 9.43 4.19
N GLY A 44 9.99 9.33 2.86
CA GLY A 44 11.16 9.02 2.06
C GLY A 44 12.05 10.23 1.73
N GLY A 45 11.44 11.40 1.51
CA GLY A 45 12.14 12.56 0.99
C GLY A 45 12.88 12.24 -0.32
N ASP A 46 14.06 12.83 -0.52
CA ASP A 46 14.89 12.61 -1.70
C ASP A 46 15.89 11.44 -1.53
N GLU A 47 15.99 10.87 -0.33
CA GLU A 47 17.03 9.89 0.02
C GLU A 47 16.55 8.44 0.00
N ALA A 48 15.23 8.20 0.11
CA ALA A 48 14.68 6.85 0.15
C ALA A 48 14.32 6.32 -1.24
N THR A 49 14.45 5.01 -1.41
CA THR A 49 13.87 4.31 -2.56
C THR A 49 12.46 3.86 -2.21
N LEU A 50 11.47 4.29 -3.00
CA LEU A 50 10.07 3.90 -2.84
C LEU A 50 9.72 2.76 -3.78
N LEU A 51 9.30 1.62 -3.23
CA LEU A 51 8.94 0.42 -3.97
C LEU A 51 7.44 0.17 -3.82
N SER A 52 6.73 0.09 -4.95
CA SER A 52 5.30 -0.21 -4.92
C SER A 52 5.10 -1.71 -4.72
N ILE A 53 4.39 -2.10 -3.67
CA ILE A 53 4.07 -3.50 -3.39
C ILE A 53 3.31 -4.12 -4.56
N SER A 54 2.42 -3.37 -5.23
CA SER A 54 1.69 -3.84 -6.41
C SER A 54 2.60 -4.20 -7.60
N GLN A 55 3.83 -3.67 -7.65
CA GLN A 55 4.85 -4.07 -8.62
C GLN A 55 5.70 -5.21 -8.07
N GLU A 56 6.12 -5.08 -6.81
CA GLU A 56 7.02 -6.04 -6.18
C GLU A 56 6.43 -7.44 -6.09
N ILE A 57 5.10 -7.62 -6.10
CA ILE A 57 4.47 -8.96 -6.16
C ILE A 57 4.97 -9.84 -7.32
N HIS A 58 5.50 -9.23 -8.39
CA HIS A 58 6.06 -9.94 -9.54
C HIS A 58 7.56 -10.26 -9.41
N ASN A 59 8.22 -9.76 -8.37
CA ASN A 59 9.61 -10.08 -8.09
C ASN A 59 9.75 -11.57 -7.68
N GLU A 60 10.51 -12.32 -8.47
CA GLU A 60 10.79 -13.76 -8.26
C GLU A 60 11.77 -14.02 -7.10
N HIS A 61 12.60 -13.01 -6.75
CA HIS A 61 13.62 -13.08 -5.71
C HIS A 61 13.51 -11.88 -4.75
N PRO A 62 12.48 -11.82 -3.89
CA PRO A 62 12.19 -10.67 -3.04
C PRO A 62 13.05 -10.66 -1.76
N ASP A 63 14.36 -10.47 -1.95
CA ASP A 63 15.34 -10.32 -0.87
C ASP A 63 15.82 -8.87 -0.79
N TYR A 64 15.59 -8.22 0.35
CA TYR A 64 15.85 -6.78 0.51
C TYR A 64 16.76 -6.49 1.71
N GLU A 65 17.79 -5.66 1.49
CA GLU A 65 18.69 -5.17 2.54
C GLU A 65 18.85 -3.64 2.48
N ALA A 66 18.72 -2.99 3.63
CA ALA A 66 18.89 -1.53 3.78
C ALA A 66 19.30 -1.17 5.22
N GLU A 67 19.66 0.08 5.49
CA GLU A 67 19.80 0.52 6.91
C GLU A 67 18.43 0.59 7.58
N GLU A 68 17.42 1.07 6.84
CA GLU A 68 16.04 1.19 7.30
C GLU A 68 15.06 0.62 6.27
N ILE A 69 14.09 -0.18 6.73
CA ILE A 69 13.00 -0.70 5.90
C ILE A 69 11.66 -0.25 6.48
N GLY A 70 10.85 0.39 5.63
CA GLY A 70 9.53 0.92 5.97
C GLY A 70 8.41 0.26 5.18
N PHE A 71 7.24 0.11 5.80
CA PHE A 71 5.99 -0.27 5.11
C PHE A 71 4.92 0.81 5.28
N VAL A 72 4.31 1.26 4.20
CA VAL A 72 3.25 2.27 4.22
C VAL A 72 2.02 1.78 3.46
N CYS A 73 0.93 1.51 4.17
CA CYS A 73 -0.25 0.90 3.58
C CYS A 73 -1.55 1.44 4.20
N PRO A 74 -2.69 1.33 3.51
CA PRO A 74 -3.97 1.64 4.10
C PRO A 74 -4.38 0.59 5.12
N VAL A 75 -5.19 0.98 6.10
CA VAL A 75 -5.81 0.06 7.05
C VAL A 75 -7.16 -0.37 6.47
N TYR A 76 -7.27 -1.63 6.04
CA TYR A 76 -8.50 -2.19 5.47
C TYR A 76 -9.11 -3.16 6.45
N CYS A 77 -10.33 -2.86 6.89
CA CYS A 77 -11.01 -3.65 7.94
C CYS A 77 -10.08 -3.91 9.13
N PHE A 78 -9.35 -2.88 9.56
CA PHE A 78 -8.45 -2.89 10.72
C PHE A 78 -7.11 -3.59 10.59
N ILE A 79 -6.76 -4.13 9.42
CA ILE A 79 -5.48 -4.82 9.18
C ILE A 79 -4.85 -4.35 7.86
N PRO A 80 -3.58 -4.71 7.57
CA PRO A 80 -3.00 -4.46 6.25
C PRO A 80 -3.77 -5.20 5.15
N PRO A 81 -3.84 -4.66 3.91
CA PRO A 81 -4.47 -5.34 2.77
C PRO A 81 -3.80 -6.69 2.52
N ALA A 82 -4.54 -7.66 1.97
CA ALA A 82 -4.02 -9.02 1.78
C ALA A 82 -2.76 -9.03 0.90
N ILE A 83 -2.72 -8.21 -0.15
CA ILE A 83 -1.51 -8.05 -0.99
C ILE A 83 -0.26 -7.60 -0.20
N VAL A 84 -0.43 -6.79 0.85
CA VAL A 84 0.69 -6.37 1.72
C VAL A 84 1.11 -7.50 2.64
N GLN A 85 0.14 -8.24 3.21
CA GLN A 85 0.43 -9.40 4.03
C GLN A 85 1.18 -10.47 3.22
N ASP A 86 0.73 -10.75 2.00
CA ASP A 86 1.32 -11.73 1.10
C ASP A 86 2.73 -11.32 0.66
N PHE A 87 2.93 -10.03 0.41
CA PHE A 87 4.24 -9.47 0.12
C PHE A 87 5.21 -9.67 1.29
N ILE A 88 4.82 -9.33 2.52
CA ILE A 88 5.66 -9.54 3.70
C ILE A 88 5.94 -11.03 3.89
N ALA A 89 4.95 -11.89 3.71
CA ALA A 89 5.07 -13.32 3.98
C ALA A 89 6.04 -14.06 3.05
N ARG A 90 6.18 -13.60 1.80
CA ARG A 90 7.01 -14.24 0.77
C ARG A 90 8.40 -13.62 0.61
N SER A 91 8.68 -12.51 1.30
CA SER A 91 9.91 -11.74 1.14
C SER A 91 10.85 -11.92 2.33
N SER A 92 12.14 -11.70 2.12
CA SER A 92 13.13 -11.60 3.20
C SER A 92 13.60 -10.16 3.36
N PHE A 93 13.81 -9.74 4.61
CA PHE A 93 14.19 -8.37 4.92
C PHE A 93 15.35 -8.35 5.92
N LYS A 94 16.34 -7.51 5.66
CA LYS A 94 17.45 -7.23 6.56
C LYS A 94 17.64 -5.72 6.71
N ALA A 95 17.38 -5.21 7.91
CA ALA A 95 17.61 -3.81 8.25
C ALA A 95 17.97 -3.63 9.72
N ASP A 96 18.57 -2.49 10.02
CA ASP A 96 18.90 -2.09 11.39
C ASP A 96 17.72 -1.40 12.07
N TYR A 97 16.71 -0.98 11.30
CA TYR A 97 15.49 -0.34 11.78
C TYR A 97 14.29 -0.63 10.88
N PHE A 98 13.19 -1.08 11.47
CA PHE A 98 11.94 -1.38 10.78
C PHE A 98 10.81 -0.46 11.25
N PHE A 99 10.07 0.12 10.31
CA PHE A 99 8.89 0.92 10.63
C PHE A 99 7.67 0.62 9.76
N THR A 100 6.46 0.81 10.31
CA THR A 100 5.21 0.75 9.55
C THR A 100 4.35 1.97 9.85
N VAL A 101 3.74 2.53 8.80
CA VAL A 101 2.74 3.61 8.93
C VAL A 101 1.45 3.21 8.22
N GLY A 102 0.39 3.00 9.00
CA GLY A 102 -0.96 2.72 8.49
C GLY A 102 -1.76 3.99 8.21
N THR A 103 -2.37 4.12 7.03
CA THR A 103 -3.29 5.23 6.73
C THR A 103 -4.75 4.80 6.87
N TYR A 104 -5.57 5.52 7.64
CA TYR A 104 -6.96 5.13 7.92
C TYR A 104 -7.91 6.33 7.92
N GLY A 105 -9.22 6.12 7.75
CA GLY A 105 -10.20 7.20 7.82
C GLY A 105 -10.93 7.25 9.16
N ALA A 106 -11.72 6.22 9.47
CA ALA A 106 -12.48 6.14 10.72
C ALA A 106 -11.66 5.57 11.90
N HIS A 107 -11.26 4.30 11.83
CA HIS A 107 -10.55 3.61 12.91
C HIS A 107 -9.42 2.74 12.38
N SER A 108 -8.27 2.77 13.05
CA SER A 108 -7.15 1.84 12.80
C SER A 108 -7.23 0.57 13.68
N THR A 109 -7.75 0.69 14.90
CA THR A 109 -7.95 -0.38 15.89
C THR A 109 -6.74 -1.31 16.08
N ILE A 110 -6.84 -2.60 15.75
CA ILE A 110 -5.82 -3.64 15.96
C ILE A 110 -4.66 -3.60 14.96
N PHE A 111 -4.65 -2.66 14.01
CA PHE A 111 -3.61 -2.59 12.97
C PHE A 111 -2.17 -2.66 13.54
N PRO A 112 -1.81 -1.91 14.61
CA PRO A 112 -0.46 -1.97 15.15
C PRO A 112 -0.06 -3.36 15.66
N GLU A 113 -0.94 -4.02 16.42
CA GLU A 113 -0.72 -5.37 16.93
C GLU A 113 -0.61 -6.39 15.80
N PHE A 114 -1.51 -6.32 14.82
CA PHE A 114 -1.52 -7.25 13.69
C PHE A 114 -0.21 -7.17 12.90
N VAL A 115 0.28 -5.95 12.63
CA VAL A 115 1.54 -5.75 11.90
C VAL A 115 2.74 -6.26 12.69
N ASP A 116 2.79 -5.99 14.00
CA ASP A 116 3.88 -6.44 14.85
C ASP A 116 3.94 -7.98 14.91
N ASP A 117 2.79 -8.63 15.06
CA ASP A 117 2.69 -10.09 15.04
C ASP A 117 3.03 -10.69 13.68
N LEU A 118 2.61 -10.04 12.58
CA LEU A 118 2.96 -10.44 11.22
C LEU A 118 4.48 -10.37 11.00
N ALA A 119 5.14 -9.30 11.45
CA ALA A 119 6.58 -9.16 11.35
C ALA A 119 7.32 -10.27 12.12
N LYS A 120 6.96 -10.48 13.39
CA LYS A 120 7.55 -11.53 14.24
C LYS A 120 7.40 -12.91 13.62
N LYS A 121 6.21 -13.22 13.08
CA LYS A 121 5.92 -14.48 12.40
C LYS A 121 6.83 -14.72 11.20
N HIS A 122 7.27 -13.65 10.51
CA HIS A 122 8.14 -13.70 9.34
C HIS A 122 9.60 -13.33 9.63
N GLY A 123 10.02 -13.40 10.91
CA GLY A 123 11.43 -13.43 11.28
C GLY A 123 12.11 -12.06 11.43
N PHE A 124 11.34 -10.97 11.52
CA PHE A 124 11.87 -9.64 11.84
C PHE A 124 11.02 -8.95 12.91
N GLN A 125 11.54 -7.87 13.49
CA GLN A 125 10.87 -7.13 14.57
C GLN A 125 10.72 -5.68 14.18
N MET A 126 9.53 -5.12 14.44
CA MET A 126 9.26 -3.70 14.21
C MET A 126 9.87 -2.85 15.32
N ASN A 127 10.53 -1.77 14.94
CA ASN A 127 10.96 -0.73 15.88
C ASN A 127 9.88 0.32 16.07
N TYR A 128 9.20 0.69 14.97
CA TYR A 128 8.20 1.75 14.98
C TYR A 128 6.91 1.37 14.25
N ILE A 129 5.76 1.49 14.91
CA ILE A 129 4.45 1.33 14.26
C ILE A 129 3.56 2.48 14.68
N SER A 130 3.03 3.21 13.71
CA SER A 130 2.08 4.29 13.94
C SER A 130 1.03 4.36 12.84
N THR A 131 0.02 5.18 13.05
CA THR A 131 -1.07 5.37 12.09
C THR A 131 -1.34 6.86 11.87
N ILE A 132 -1.72 7.21 10.63
CA ILE A 132 -2.08 8.57 10.25
C ILE A 132 -3.51 8.56 9.73
N GLN A 133 -4.38 9.33 10.39
CA GLN A 133 -5.75 9.49 9.98
C GLN A 133 -5.85 10.46 8.79
N MET A 134 -6.50 9.99 7.73
CA MET A 134 -6.63 10.57 6.39
C MET A 134 -8.11 10.60 5.98
N VAL A 135 -8.38 10.91 4.71
CA VAL A 135 -9.70 10.72 4.08
C VAL A 135 -10.03 9.22 4.00
N ASP A 136 -11.20 8.82 4.48
CA ASP A 136 -11.76 7.50 4.22
C ASP A 136 -12.24 7.39 2.77
N THR A 137 -12.02 6.22 2.18
CA THR A 137 -12.28 5.99 0.75
C THR A 137 -13.17 4.78 0.51
N TYR A 138 -13.75 4.20 1.56
CA TYR A 138 -14.72 3.13 1.40
C TYR A 138 -16.14 3.68 1.18
N LEU A 139 -16.46 3.92 -0.08
CA LEU A 139 -17.68 4.62 -0.54
C LEU A 139 -19.02 4.08 0.01
N PRO A 140 -19.20 2.76 0.29
CA PRO A 140 -20.43 2.29 0.92
C PRO A 140 -20.71 2.97 2.26
N TYR A 141 -19.71 3.09 3.14
CA TYR A 141 -19.90 3.64 4.49
C TYR A 141 -19.56 5.13 4.62
N PHE A 142 -18.75 5.68 3.71
CA PHE A 142 -18.20 7.03 3.84
C PHE A 142 -18.62 7.94 2.68
N ASP A 143 -19.38 8.98 3.04
CA ASP A 143 -19.75 10.07 2.15
C ASP A 143 -18.53 10.95 1.86
N MET A 144 -18.11 10.99 0.60
CA MET A 144 -16.89 11.69 0.18
C MET A 144 -16.96 13.20 0.36
N GLU A 145 -18.14 13.81 0.25
CA GLU A 145 -18.27 15.26 0.48
C GLU A 145 -18.07 15.59 1.96
N ARG A 146 -18.60 14.75 2.85
CA ARG A 146 -18.39 14.88 4.30
C ARG A 146 -16.93 14.64 4.68
N GLU A 147 -16.32 13.58 4.14
CA GLU A 147 -14.91 13.28 4.39
C GLU A 147 -13.99 14.42 3.94
N LEU A 148 -14.28 15.07 2.81
CA LEU A 148 -13.51 16.21 2.29
C LEU A 148 -13.73 17.50 3.09
N ALA A 149 -14.88 17.63 3.77
CA ALA A 149 -15.19 18.78 4.63
C ALA A 149 -14.71 18.58 6.08
N ASP A 150 -14.21 17.40 6.43
CA ASP A 150 -13.84 17.05 7.81
C ASP A 150 -12.62 17.87 8.29
N PRO A 151 -12.69 18.56 9.44
CA PRO A 151 -11.57 19.32 9.98
C PRO A 151 -10.35 18.45 10.32
N LYS A 152 -10.49 17.12 10.45
CA LYS A 152 -9.36 16.20 10.66
C LYS A 152 -8.28 16.33 9.59
N LEU A 153 -8.65 16.74 8.37
CA LEU A 153 -7.71 16.88 7.25
C LEU A 153 -6.68 17.99 7.48
N GLN A 154 -7.03 19.02 8.26
CA GLN A 154 -6.11 20.12 8.60
C GLN A 154 -4.94 19.65 9.47
N ARG A 155 -5.08 18.50 10.15
CA ARG A 155 -4.05 17.92 11.01
C ARG A 155 -3.11 16.95 10.29
N ILE A 156 -3.34 16.67 9.01
CA ILE A 156 -2.47 15.74 8.25
C ILE A 156 -1.01 16.21 8.24
N PRO A 157 -0.67 17.49 7.95
CA PRO A 157 0.72 17.94 7.95
C PRO A 157 1.41 17.76 9.31
N GLU A 158 0.72 18.11 10.41
CA GLU A 158 1.18 17.91 11.79
C GLU A 158 1.49 16.44 12.07
N ARG A 159 0.55 15.54 11.77
CA ARG A 159 0.69 14.09 11.99
C ARG A 159 1.87 13.51 11.21
N VAL A 160 2.01 13.90 9.94
CA VAL A 160 3.13 13.47 9.09
C VAL A 160 4.46 13.95 9.67
N ALA A 161 4.54 15.22 10.07
CA ALA A 161 5.77 15.78 10.64
C ALA A 161 6.19 15.07 11.93
N THR A 162 5.23 14.77 12.82
CA THR A 162 5.49 14.02 14.05
C THR A 162 6.01 12.61 13.75
N VAL A 163 5.35 11.86 12.87
CA VAL A 163 5.78 10.50 12.51
C VAL A 163 7.16 10.50 11.83
N LEU A 164 7.40 11.44 10.91
CA LEU A 164 8.69 11.60 10.25
C LEU A 164 9.82 11.90 11.26
N ALA A 165 9.56 12.79 12.21
CA ALA A 165 10.53 13.14 13.25
C ALA A 165 10.88 11.91 14.11
N SER A 166 9.88 11.15 14.56
CA SER A 166 10.11 9.92 15.33
C SER A 166 10.94 8.88 14.57
N ILE A 167 10.62 8.65 13.29
CA ILE A 167 11.37 7.70 12.44
C ILE A 167 12.81 8.19 12.24
N ASN A 168 13.01 9.48 11.95
CA ASN A 168 14.36 10.03 11.76
C ASN A 168 15.21 10.02 13.06
N ASN A 169 14.56 10.09 14.22
CA ASN A 169 15.21 9.92 15.52
C ASN A 169 15.41 8.43 15.90
N ARG A 170 14.98 7.50 15.05
CA ARG A 170 14.99 6.05 15.28
C ARG A 170 14.35 5.65 16.61
N GLU A 171 13.23 6.29 16.94
CA GLU A 171 12.47 5.97 18.15
C GLU A 171 11.96 4.52 18.10
N ASN A 172 11.95 3.84 19.26
CA ASN A 172 11.32 2.53 19.40
C ASN A 172 9.93 2.74 20.01
N TYR A 173 8.88 2.58 19.20
CA TYR A 173 7.50 2.86 19.59
C TYR A 173 6.50 2.05 18.78
N ILE A 174 5.68 1.25 19.44
CA ILE A 174 4.52 0.60 18.82
C ILE A 174 3.28 1.28 19.37
N GLN A 175 2.45 1.84 18.48
CA GLN A 175 1.19 2.46 18.86
C GLN A 175 0.34 1.50 19.68
N GLU A 176 -0.08 1.96 20.87
CA GLU A 176 -0.90 1.17 21.79
C GLU A 176 -2.28 0.87 21.17
N VAL A 177 -2.74 -0.36 21.37
CA VAL A 177 -4.09 -0.80 21.04
C VAL A 177 -4.87 -0.95 22.34
N THR A 178 -6.00 -0.25 22.46
CA THR A 178 -6.82 -0.25 23.68
C THR A 178 -7.83 -1.41 23.70
N GLU A 179 -8.38 -1.75 24.86
CA GLU A 179 -9.45 -2.75 24.94
C GLU A 179 -10.65 -2.35 24.06
N GLN A 180 -10.97 -1.05 24.03
CA GLN A 180 -12.02 -0.50 23.17
C GLN A 180 -11.75 -0.77 21.68
N ASP A 181 -10.50 -0.63 21.22
CA ASP A 181 -10.12 -0.94 19.83
C ASP A 181 -10.38 -2.41 19.50
N ARG A 182 -10.02 -3.33 20.41
CA ARG A 182 -10.25 -4.76 20.24
C ARG A 182 -11.74 -5.09 20.24
N MET A 183 -12.53 -4.44 21.09
CA MET A 183 -13.99 -4.58 21.11
C MET A 183 -14.64 -4.08 19.81
N ILE A 184 -14.20 -2.94 19.26
CA ILE A 184 -14.69 -2.43 17.97
C ILE A 184 -14.37 -3.43 16.85
N CYS A 185 -13.13 -3.92 16.81
CA CYS A 185 -12.68 -4.92 15.86
C CYS A 185 -13.52 -6.20 15.94
N ASP A 186 -13.68 -6.77 17.13
CA ASP A 186 -14.48 -7.98 17.36
C ASP A 186 -15.95 -7.79 16.98
N GLY A 187 -16.54 -6.65 17.34
CA GLY A 187 -17.91 -6.31 16.98
C GLY A 187 -18.11 -6.26 15.46
N TYR A 188 -17.22 -5.55 14.75
CA TYR A 188 -17.26 -5.45 13.29
C TYR A 188 -17.13 -6.82 12.61
N TYR A 189 -16.16 -7.65 13.00
CA TYR A 189 -15.98 -8.96 12.40
C TYR A 189 -17.15 -9.91 12.68
N ARG A 190 -17.72 -9.86 13.89
CA ARG A 190 -18.92 -10.63 14.25
C ARG A 190 -20.13 -10.19 13.41
N MET A 191 -20.33 -8.89 13.22
CA MET A 191 -21.48 -8.35 12.49
C MET A 191 -21.36 -8.52 10.98
N SER A 192 -20.16 -8.32 10.41
CA SER A 192 -19.93 -8.41 8.97
C SER A 192 -19.77 -9.84 8.47
N GLY A 193 -19.38 -10.78 9.34
CA GLY A 193 -19.07 -12.16 8.94
C GLY A 193 -17.84 -12.28 8.04
N ARG A 194 -17.03 -11.22 7.91
CA ARG A 194 -15.82 -11.20 7.10
C ARG A 194 -14.73 -12.06 7.72
N ASP A 195 -13.89 -12.64 6.87
CA ASP A 195 -12.69 -13.35 7.29
C ASP A 195 -11.73 -12.41 8.03
N ARG A 196 -11.15 -12.87 9.14
CA ARG A 196 -10.31 -12.02 10.02
C ARG A 196 -8.87 -11.85 9.52
N GLN A 197 -8.47 -12.58 8.48
CA GLN A 197 -7.13 -12.51 7.91
C GLN A 197 -7.14 -11.81 6.54
N ARG A 198 -8.20 -12.02 5.76
CA ARG A 198 -8.38 -11.52 4.40
C ARG A 198 -9.79 -10.94 4.20
N PRO A 199 -10.18 -9.92 4.98
CA PRO A 199 -11.54 -9.40 5.04
C PRO A 199 -12.04 -8.79 3.73
N THR A 200 -11.12 -8.30 2.90
CA THR A 200 -11.40 -7.55 1.68
C THR A 200 -11.31 -8.39 0.41
N MET A 201 -10.77 -9.61 0.48
CA MET A 201 -10.48 -10.43 -0.68
C MET A 201 -11.73 -11.07 -1.26
N THR A 202 -11.96 -10.86 -2.55
CA THR A 202 -13.14 -11.37 -3.26
C THR A 202 -12.89 -11.39 -4.77
N ARG A 203 -13.98 -11.54 -5.55
CA ARG A 203 -14.00 -11.48 -7.01
C ARG A 203 -14.45 -10.10 -7.46
N SER A 204 -13.72 -9.47 -8.39
CA SER A 204 -14.01 -8.08 -8.81
C SER A 204 -15.40 -7.95 -9.42
N GLU A 205 -15.85 -8.94 -10.19
CA GLU A 205 -17.19 -8.99 -10.80
C GLU A 205 -18.34 -9.09 -9.79
N LYS A 206 -18.07 -9.32 -8.50
CA LYS A 206 -19.07 -9.29 -7.42
C LYS A 206 -19.18 -7.94 -6.73
N ILE A 207 -18.24 -7.02 -6.99
CA ILE A 207 -18.11 -5.76 -6.27
C ILE A 207 -18.24 -4.57 -7.19
N VAL A 208 -17.74 -4.66 -8.43
CA VAL A 208 -17.71 -3.53 -9.36
C VAL A 208 -18.08 -3.95 -10.76
N PHE A 209 -18.69 -3.02 -11.50
CA PHE A 209 -19.00 -3.16 -12.91
C PHE A 209 -18.86 -1.81 -13.62
N ALA A 210 -18.61 -1.82 -14.92
CA ALA A 210 -18.64 -0.61 -15.73
C ALA A 210 -20.05 -0.39 -16.30
N THR A 211 -20.55 0.85 -16.22
CA THR A 211 -21.83 1.27 -16.78
C THR A 211 -21.71 1.58 -18.27
N ASP A 212 -22.83 1.96 -18.89
CA ASP A 212 -22.88 2.40 -20.29
C ASP A 212 -22.12 3.71 -20.55
N ASP A 213 -21.76 4.45 -19.50
CA ASP A 213 -20.90 5.65 -19.59
C ASP A 213 -19.43 5.29 -19.87
N CYS A 214 -19.09 4.00 -19.88
CA CYS A 214 -17.73 3.54 -20.09
C CYS A 214 -17.29 3.79 -21.53
N ILE A 215 -16.14 4.46 -21.67
CA ILE A 215 -15.55 4.81 -22.96
C ILE A 215 -14.35 3.95 -23.33
N GLY A 216 -14.14 2.83 -22.63
CA GLY A 216 -13.03 1.90 -22.92
C GLY A 216 -11.63 2.47 -22.69
N CYS A 217 -11.47 3.53 -21.89
CA CYS A 217 -10.19 4.23 -21.73
C CYS A 217 -9.07 3.42 -21.04
N GLY A 218 -9.40 2.28 -20.42
CA GLY A 218 -8.40 1.39 -19.80
C GLY A 218 -7.83 1.86 -18.46
N VAL A 219 -8.19 3.04 -17.94
CA VAL A 219 -7.66 3.54 -16.65
C VAL A 219 -7.88 2.54 -15.50
N CYS A 220 -9.02 1.87 -15.45
CA CYS A 220 -9.30 0.84 -14.45
C CYS A 220 -8.34 -0.36 -14.52
N THR A 221 -7.86 -0.72 -15.70
CA THR A 221 -6.82 -1.75 -15.90
C THR A 221 -5.48 -1.27 -15.38
N SER A 222 -5.11 -0.01 -15.66
CA SER A 222 -3.81 0.54 -15.26
C SER A 222 -3.68 0.85 -13.76
N VAL A 223 -4.78 1.14 -13.06
CA VAL A 223 -4.74 1.46 -11.61
C VAL A 223 -5.09 0.28 -10.71
N CYS A 224 -5.54 -0.85 -11.27
CA CYS A 224 -5.93 -2.01 -10.47
C CYS A 224 -4.68 -2.80 -10.05
N PRO A 225 -4.38 -2.89 -8.74
CA PRO A 225 -3.19 -3.58 -8.25
C PRO A 225 -3.22 -5.11 -8.45
N HIS A 226 -4.38 -5.66 -8.80
CA HIS A 226 -4.57 -7.10 -9.07
C HIS A 226 -4.77 -7.39 -10.57
N GLY A 227 -4.78 -6.36 -11.44
CA GLY A 227 -4.91 -6.56 -12.89
C GLY A 227 -6.30 -7.08 -13.33
N SER A 228 -7.32 -6.89 -12.50
CA SER A 228 -8.64 -7.55 -12.63
C SER A 228 -9.62 -6.88 -13.58
N TRP A 229 -9.12 -6.14 -14.57
CA TRP A 229 -9.90 -5.41 -15.56
C TRP A 229 -9.35 -5.62 -16.96
N LYS A 230 -10.22 -5.84 -17.94
CA LYS A 230 -9.88 -5.87 -19.37
C LYS A 230 -10.77 -4.91 -20.13
N VAL A 231 -10.29 -4.37 -21.24
CA VAL A 231 -11.13 -3.65 -22.21
C VAL A 231 -11.46 -4.60 -23.35
N ILE A 232 -12.76 -4.85 -23.56
CA ILE A 232 -13.29 -5.75 -24.59
C ILE A 232 -14.31 -4.93 -25.39
N ASP A 233 -14.12 -4.86 -26.71
CA ASP A 233 -15.01 -4.14 -27.64
C ASP A 233 -15.32 -2.70 -27.20
N GLY A 234 -14.31 -2.01 -26.65
CA GLY A 234 -14.45 -0.62 -26.18
C GLY A 234 -15.11 -0.46 -24.82
N HIS A 235 -15.35 -1.53 -24.08
CA HIS A 235 -15.97 -1.51 -22.74
C HIS A 235 -15.10 -2.23 -21.69
N SER A 236 -15.06 -1.70 -20.47
CA SER A 236 -14.26 -2.27 -19.38
C SER A 236 -15.02 -3.38 -18.65
N VAL A 237 -14.44 -4.58 -18.60
CA VAL A 237 -15.01 -5.75 -17.92
C VAL A 237 -14.14 -6.13 -16.72
N ALA A 238 -14.74 -6.17 -15.53
CA ALA A 238 -14.10 -6.67 -14.31
C ALA A 238 -14.13 -8.19 -14.30
N ASN A 239 -12.97 -8.81 -14.08
CA ASN A 239 -12.86 -10.25 -13.86
C ASN A 239 -11.52 -10.55 -13.18
N GLY A 240 -11.55 -11.06 -11.95
CA GLY A 240 -10.32 -11.42 -11.25
C GLY A 240 -10.38 -11.26 -9.74
N VAL A 241 -9.20 -11.29 -9.13
CA VAL A 241 -9.00 -11.09 -7.69
C VAL A 241 -9.24 -9.63 -7.32
N CYS A 242 -9.91 -9.35 -6.21
CA CYS A 242 -10.22 -8.00 -5.79
C CYS A 242 -9.89 -7.80 -4.32
N GLU A 243 -9.16 -6.72 -4.02
CA GLU A 243 -8.86 -6.25 -2.66
C GLU A 243 -9.94 -5.31 -2.11
N ASN A 244 -11.04 -5.12 -2.83
CA ASN A 244 -12.09 -4.15 -2.48
C ASN A 244 -11.57 -2.72 -2.18
N CYS A 245 -10.44 -2.33 -2.81
CA CYS A 245 -9.74 -1.08 -2.54
C CYS A 245 -10.32 0.15 -3.26
N LEU A 246 -11.28 -0.10 -4.17
CA LEU A 246 -11.99 0.90 -4.98
C LEU A 246 -11.11 1.82 -5.85
N ALA A 247 -9.84 1.47 -6.10
CA ALA A 247 -8.93 2.23 -6.97
C ALA A 247 -9.56 2.57 -8.33
N CYS A 248 -10.26 1.60 -8.93
CA CYS A 248 -10.95 1.75 -10.22
C CYS A 248 -12.14 2.73 -10.15
N VAL A 249 -12.93 2.70 -9.07
CA VAL A 249 -14.10 3.57 -8.87
C VAL A 249 -13.65 5.02 -8.69
N HIS A 250 -12.62 5.23 -7.87
CA HIS A 250 -12.07 6.55 -7.57
C HIS A 250 -11.40 7.23 -8.76
N ASN A 251 -10.74 6.47 -9.62
CA ASN A 251 -9.89 7.01 -10.68
C ASN A 251 -10.52 6.98 -12.07
N CYS A 252 -11.76 6.48 -12.22
CA CYS A 252 -12.43 6.50 -13.51
C CYS A 252 -12.74 7.94 -13.95
N PRO A 253 -12.18 8.44 -15.08
CA PRO A 253 -12.38 9.82 -15.50
C PRO A 253 -13.82 10.12 -15.91
N LYS A 254 -14.59 9.09 -16.30
CA LYS A 254 -16.01 9.19 -16.63
C LYS A 254 -16.93 8.79 -15.47
N LYS A 255 -16.38 8.39 -14.31
CA LYS A 255 -17.14 7.84 -13.18
C LYS A 255 -18.08 6.70 -13.62
N ALA A 256 -17.64 5.94 -14.61
CA ALA A 256 -18.39 4.85 -15.23
C ALA A 256 -18.25 3.53 -14.46
N ILE A 257 -17.40 3.45 -13.43
CA ILE A 257 -17.29 2.25 -12.61
C ILE A 257 -18.19 2.40 -11.38
N SER A 258 -19.18 1.52 -11.25
CA SER A 258 -20.13 1.47 -10.13
C SER A 258 -19.81 0.33 -9.18
N ILE A 259 -20.24 0.49 -7.92
CA ILE A 259 -20.21 -0.56 -6.89
C ILE A 259 -21.51 -1.36 -6.98
N ILE A 260 -21.41 -2.68 -6.87
CA ILE A 260 -22.54 -3.59 -6.75
C ILE A 260 -22.98 -3.59 -5.28
N PRO A 261 -24.24 -3.24 -4.96
CA PRO A 261 -24.73 -3.26 -3.58
C PRO A 261 -24.63 -4.68 -2.99
N THR A 262 -23.95 -4.79 -1.84
CA THR A 262 -23.78 -6.06 -1.12
C THR A 262 -24.28 -5.92 0.32
N PRO A 263 -25.55 -6.30 0.60
CA PRO A 263 -26.07 -6.28 1.97
C PRO A 263 -25.16 -7.07 2.93
N PRO A 264 -24.94 -6.59 4.17
CA PRO A 264 -25.64 -5.48 4.82
C PRO A 264 -25.04 -4.10 4.54
N GLU A 265 -24.09 -3.98 3.60
CA GLU A 265 -23.49 -2.69 3.28
C GLU A 265 -24.51 -1.78 2.58
N PRO A 266 -24.58 -0.51 2.99
CA PRO A 266 -25.43 0.46 2.33
C PRO A 266 -24.87 0.83 0.94
N GLU A 267 -25.72 1.40 0.11
CA GLU A 267 -25.28 2.00 -1.16
C GLU A 267 -24.42 3.25 -0.90
N GLU A 268 -23.48 3.53 -1.81
CA GLU A 268 -22.66 4.73 -1.70
C GLU A 268 -23.51 6.02 -1.70
N ALA A 269 -23.22 6.94 -0.78
CA ALA A 269 -24.03 8.14 -0.60
C ALA A 269 -23.98 9.10 -1.80
N ASN A 270 -22.84 9.19 -2.49
CA ASN A 270 -22.63 10.10 -3.61
C ASN A 270 -21.75 9.48 -4.70
N ARG A 271 -22.41 8.94 -5.74
CA ARG A 271 -21.76 8.31 -6.90
C ARG A 271 -20.87 9.26 -7.72
N ASN A 272 -21.06 10.58 -7.59
CA ASN A 272 -20.28 11.54 -8.36
C ASN A 272 -19.10 12.12 -7.56
N ALA A 273 -19.09 11.99 -6.24
CA ALA A 273 -17.98 12.39 -5.42
C ALA A 273 -16.92 11.27 -5.40
N ARG A 274 -15.72 11.61 -5.88
CA ARG A 274 -14.59 10.68 -5.96
C ARG A 274 -13.36 11.36 -5.39
N TYR A 275 -12.56 10.57 -4.72
CA TYR A 275 -11.31 11.01 -4.12
C TYR A 275 -10.09 10.40 -4.80
N ARG A 276 -9.14 11.26 -5.14
CA ARG A 276 -7.72 10.93 -5.22
C ARG A 276 -6.99 11.95 -4.37
N ASN A 277 -5.98 11.50 -3.63
CA ASN A 277 -5.17 12.40 -2.82
C ASN A 277 -4.65 13.57 -3.70
N PRO A 278 -4.85 14.83 -3.30
CA PRO A 278 -4.55 15.98 -4.15
C PRO A 278 -3.06 16.12 -4.49
N ASN A 279 -2.18 15.51 -3.70
CA ASN A 279 -0.73 15.48 -3.92
C ASN A 279 -0.26 14.30 -4.78
N VAL A 280 -1.20 13.54 -5.35
CA VAL A 280 -0.93 12.35 -6.16
C VAL A 280 -1.70 12.44 -7.48
N SER A 281 -0.97 12.37 -8.59
CA SER A 281 -1.55 12.38 -9.93
C SER A 281 -2.13 11.01 -10.32
N LEU A 282 -2.92 10.96 -11.40
CA LEU A 282 -3.34 9.68 -11.97
C LEU A 282 -2.13 8.86 -12.46
N ALA A 283 -1.16 9.55 -13.09
CA ALA A 283 0.04 8.93 -13.61
C ALA A 283 0.87 8.28 -12.49
N ASP A 284 0.91 8.89 -11.31
CA ASP A 284 1.56 8.29 -10.14
C ASP A 284 0.92 6.97 -9.73
N LEU A 285 -0.41 6.89 -9.68
CA LEU A 285 -1.12 5.65 -9.34
C LEU A 285 -1.00 4.59 -10.44
N ILE A 286 -1.02 4.99 -11.71
CA ILE A 286 -0.75 4.08 -12.83
C ILE A 286 0.66 3.50 -12.70
N LYS A 287 1.68 4.34 -12.48
CA LYS A 287 3.06 3.90 -12.29
C LYS A 287 3.19 2.96 -11.09
N ALA A 288 2.47 3.22 -10.00
CA ALA A 288 2.50 2.37 -8.82
C ALA A 288 1.80 1.02 -9.03
N ASN A 289 0.69 0.97 -9.78
CA ASN A 289 -0.21 -0.19 -9.77
C ASN A 289 -0.31 -0.95 -11.09
N SER A 290 0.24 -0.45 -12.19
CA SER A 290 0.14 -1.12 -13.50
C SER A 290 0.66 -2.56 -13.43
N GLN A 291 -0.10 -3.53 -13.91
CA GLN A 291 0.29 -4.96 -13.89
C GLN A 291 0.90 -5.41 -15.23
N GLN A 292 1.55 -4.49 -15.94
CA GLN A 292 2.13 -4.69 -17.27
C GLN A 292 3.65 -4.68 -17.19
#